data_AF-A0A9E0CGR5-F1
#
_entry.id   AF-A0A9E0CGR5-F1
#
_cell.length_a   1.000
_cell.length_b   1.000
_cell.length_c   1.000
_cell.angle_alpha   90.00
_cell.angle_beta   90.00
_cell.angle_gamma   90.00
#
_symmetry.space_group_name_H-M   'P 1'
#
loop_
_entity.id
_entity.type
_entity.pdbx_description
1 polymer ?
#
loop_
_entity_poly.entity_id
_entity_poly.type
_entity_poly.pdbx_seq_one_letter_code
_entity_poly.pdbx_strand_id
1 'polypeptide(L)' 'MQANNYWSSSTNASNTNNAWVVNFNNGNVNANNKNNNNYVWPVRLESDSEVNAKSSQWNIFVAEFISAIFKVSPE' A
#
# COMPACT_ATOMS: atom_id res chain seq x y z
N MET A 1 7.65 -10.50 17.06
CA MET A 1 7.57 -9.02 17.07
C MET A 1 8.26 -8.52 18.32
N GLN A 2 9.11 -7.49 18.23
CA GLN A 2 9.72 -6.87 19.40
C GLN A 2 8.87 -5.68 19.86
N ALA A 3 8.66 -5.52 21.16
CA ALA A 3 8.03 -4.32 21.70
C ALA A 3 9.06 -3.18 21.68
N ASN A 4 8.99 -2.31 20.67
CA ASN A 4 9.91 -1.19 20.49
C ASN A 4 9.22 -0.02 19.76
N ASN A 5 9.97 1.01 19.41
CA ASN A 5 9.52 2.12 18.59
C ASN A 5 9.48 1.71 17.12
N TYR A 6 8.34 1.95 16.48
CA TYR A 6 8.14 1.74 15.05
C TYR A 6 7.80 3.06 14.37
N TRP A 7 8.43 3.30 13.21
CA TRP A 7 8.13 4.47 12.38
C TRP A 7 6.72 4.39 11.78
N SER A 8 6.03 5.53 11.79
CA SER A 8 4.88 5.81 10.94
C SER A 8 5.31 6.51 9.65
N SER A 9 4.54 6.38 8.57
CA SER A 9 4.77 7.10 7.31
C SER A 9 4.52 8.61 7.41
N SER A 10 3.95 9.08 8.53
CA SER A 10 3.58 10.48 8.74
C SER A 10 4.76 11.32 9.23
N THR A 11 5.14 12.33 8.45
CA THR A 11 6.07 13.40 8.89
C THR A 11 5.35 14.35 9.85
N ASN A 12 6.05 14.85 10.87
CA ASN A 12 5.48 15.85 11.76
C ASN A 12 5.34 17.20 11.03
N ALA A 13 4.12 17.74 10.98
CA ALA A 13 3.81 18.98 10.28
C ALA A 13 4.49 20.21 10.89
N SER A 14 4.70 20.24 12.20
CA SER A 14 5.35 21.39 12.88
C SER A 14 6.87 21.37 12.76
N ASN A 15 7.47 20.20 12.49
CA ASN A 15 8.91 20.05 12.29
C ASN A 15 9.18 18.87 11.36
N THR A 16 9.51 19.17 10.11
CA THR A 16 9.71 18.19 9.04
C THR A 16 10.94 17.31 9.22
N ASN A 17 11.86 17.67 10.12
CA ASN A 17 12.99 16.83 10.53
C ASN A 17 12.53 15.63 11.39
N ASN A 18 11.29 15.64 11.89
CA ASN A 18 10.74 14.57 12.70
C ASN A 18 9.66 13.77 11.95
N ALA A 19 9.49 12.51 12.35
CA ALA A 19 8.37 11.66 11.97
C ALA A 19 7.71 11.07 13.23
N TRP A 20 6.49 10.57 13.10
CA TRP A 20 5.78 9.93 14.21
C TRP A 20 6.30 8.51 14.46
N VAL A 21 6.47 8.14 15.73
CA VAL A 21 6.72 6.77 16.16
C VAL A 21 5.60 6.26 17.05
N VAL A 22 5.37 4.95 17.01
CA VAL A 22 4.49 4.23 17.94
C VAL A 22 5.37 3.30 18.79
N ASN A 23 5.31 3.46 20.11
CA ASN A 23 6.03 2.61 21.04
C ASN A 23 5.15 1.43 21.48
N PHE A 24 5.49 0.21 21.07
CA PHE A 24 4.71 -0.97 21.41
C PHE A 24 4.94 -1.49 22.84
N ASN A 25 5.84 -0.90 23.62
CA ASN A 25 5.96 -1.22 25.05
C ASN A 25 4.82 -0.63 25.89
N ASN A 26 4.29 0.54 25.48
CA ASN A 26 3.32 1.28 26.30
C ASN A 26 2.26 2.04 25.50
N GLY A 27 2.25 1.92 24.17
CA GLY A 27 1.28 2.58 23.28
C GLY A 27 1.55 4.07 23.04
N ASN A 28 2.64 4.64 23.54
CA ASN A 28 2.93 6.06 23.36
C ASN A 28 3.18 6.41 21.89
N VAL A 29 2.68 7.58 21.47
CA VAL A 29 2.89 8.14 20.13
C VAL A 29 3.54 9.50 20.25
N ASN A 30 4.73 9.67 19.68
CA ASN A 30 5.49 10.91 19.77
C ASN A 30 6.31 11.18 18.50
N ALA A 31 6.75 12.43 18.33
CA ALA A 31 7.63 12.83 17.24
C ALA A 31 9.08 12.49 17.57
N ASN A 32 9.79 11.90 16.61
CA ASN A 32 11.19 11.53 16.75
C ASN A 32 11.99 11.96 15.50
N ASN A 33 13.27 12.29 15.65
CA ASN A 33 14.12 12.76 14.54
C ASN A 33 14.33 11.65 13.50
N LYS A 34 14.15 11.96 12.21
CA LYS A 34 14.27 11.00 11.10
C LYS A 34 15.64 10.32 11.00
N ASN A 35 16.69 10.90 11.58
CA ASN A 35 18.03 10.31 11.62
C ASN A 35 18.19 9.26 12.74
N ASN A 36 17.19 9.06 13.60
CA ASN A 36 17.24 8.05 14.65
C ASN A 36 16.88 6.65 14.15
N ASN A 37 17.43 5.64 14.80
CA ASN A 37 17.13 4.24 14.50
C ASN A 37 15.83 3.81 15.19
N ASN A 38 14.78 3.56 14.41
CA ASN A 38 13.56 2.89 14.88
C ASN A 38 13.18 1.79 13.88
N TYR A 39 12.35 0.84 14.30
CA TYR A 39 11.95 -0.29 13.48
C TYR A 39 10.88 0.10 12.45
N VAL A 40 10.72 -0.73 11.43
CA VAL A 40 9.63 -0.62 10.45
C VAL A 40 8.70 -1.81 10.60
N TRP A 41 7.41 -1.57 10.41
CA TRP A 41 6.39 -2.63 10.38
C TRP A 41 5.96 -2.87 8.94
N PRO A 42 6.44 -3.92 8.25
CA PRO A 42 5.98 -4.21 6.91
C PRO A 42 4.51 -4.63 6.94
N VAL A 43 3.70 -4.00 6.10
CA VAL A 43 2.32 -4.42 5.85
C VAL A 43 2.34 -5.43 4.72
N ARG A 44 1.75 -6.61 4.93
CA ARG A 44 1.58 -7.57 3.84
C ARG A 44 0.43 -7.11 2.96
N LEU A 45 0.71 -6.99 1.66
CA LEU A 45 -0.36 -6.94 0.67
C LEU A 45 -0.89 -8.36 0.50
N GLU A 46 -2.20 -8.52 0.43
CA GLU A 46 -2.79 -9.81 0.12
C GLU A 46 -2.50 -10.15 -1.35
N SER A 47 -1.88 -11.31 -1.60
CA SER A 47 -1.82 -11.85 -2.95
C SER A 47 -3.14 -12.57 -3.22
N ASP A 48 -4.20 -11.80 -3.39
CA ASP A 48 -5.51 -12.36 -3.69
C ASP A 48 -5.48 -12.99 -5.08
N SER A 49 -5.57 -14.32 -5.11
CA SER A 49 -5.87 -15.06 -6.33
C SER A 49 -7.14 -14.53 -7.02
N GLU A 50 -8.07 -13.96 -6.23
CA GLU A 50 -9.27 -13.27 -6.72
C GLU A 50 -8.98 -11.97 -7.46
N VAL A 51 -8.01 -11.15 -7.03
CA VAL A 51 -7.66 -9.89 -7.73
C VAL A 51 -7.08 -10.21 -9.10
N ASN A 52 -6.24 -11.24 -9.19
CA ASN A 52 -5.72 -11.75 -10.46
C ASN A 52 -6.82 -12.38 -11.33
N ALA A 53 -7.80 -13.06 -10.74
CA ALA A 53 -8.95 -13.58 -11.47
C ALA A 53 -9.86 -12.45 -12.00
N LYS A 54 -10.13 -11.41 -11.20
CA LYS A 54 -10.95 -10.25 -11.59
C LYS A 54 -10.27 -9.40 -12.67
N SER A 55 -8.95 -9.22 -12.60
CA SER A 55 -8.19 -8.55 -13.67
C SER A 55 -8.19 -9.36 -14.97
N SER A 56 -8.10 -10.68 -14.88
CA SER A 56 -8.19 -11.58 -16.04
C SER A 56 -9.59 -11.58 -16.66
N GLN A 57 -10.66 -11.60 -15.85
CA GLN A 57 -12.05 -11.48 -16.32
C GLN A 57 -12.32 -10.14 -17.00
N TRP A 58 -11.79 -9.04 -16.46
CA TRP A 58 -11.89 -7.73 -17.12
C TRP A 58 -11.20 -7.71 -18.47
N ASN A 59 -9.99 -8.28 -18.58
CA ASN A 59 -9.27 -8.37 -19.85
C ASN A 59 -10.00 -9.24 -20.88
N ILE A 60 -10.62 -10.34 -20.46
CA ILE A 60 -11.45 -11.20 -21.31
C ILE A 60 -12.73 -10.46 -21.75
N PHE A 61 -13.43 -9.81 -20.82
CA PHE A 61 -14.63 -9.02 -21.12
C PHE A 61 -14.32 -7.90 -22.11
N VAL A 62 -13.22 -7.16 -21.91
CA VAL A 62 -12.77 -6.13 -22.83
C VAL A 62 -12.47 -6.72 -24.21
N ALA A 63 -11.75 -7.84 -24.30
CA ALA A 63 -11.42 -8.48 -25.57
C ALA A 63 -12.66 -8.98 -26.34
N GLU A 64 -13.60 -9.63 -25.65
CA GLU A 64 -14.80 -10.20 -26.28
C GLU A 64 -15.86 -9.12 -26.59
N PHE A 65 -16.11 -8.20 -25.66
CA PHE A 65 -17.16 -7.19 -25.78
C PHE A 65 -16.75 -6.03 -26.71
N ILE A 66 -15.49 -5.55 -26.66
CA ILE A 66 -15.02 -4.52 -27.59
C ILE A 66 -14.93 -5.09 -29.02
N SER A 67 -14.43 -6.32 -29.19
CA SER A 67 -14.37 -6.96 -30.52
C SER A 67 -15.76 -7.18 -31.13
N ALA A 68 -16.76 -7.51 -30.31
CA ALA A 68 -18.15 -7.63 -30.77
C ALA A 68 -18.77 -6.28 -31.20
N ILE A 69 -18.38 -5.17 -30.58
CA ILE A 69 -18.87 -3.81 -30.87
C ILE A 69 -18.13 -3.20 -32.08
N PHE A 70 -16.83 -3.45 -32.20
CA PHE A 70 -15.99 -3.00 -33.32
C PHE A 70 -15.75 -4.14 -34.31
N LYS A 71 -16.81 -4.75 -34.86
CA LYS A 71 -16.63 -5.57 -36.07
C LYS A 71 -16.05 -4.67 -37.16
N VAL A 72 -14.73 -4.75 -37.35
CA VAL A 72 -14.04 -4.23 -38.53
C VAL A 72 -14.75 -4.87 -39.72
N SER A 73 -15.46 -4.06 -40.51
CA SER A 73 -15.92 -4.49 -41.82
C SER A 73 -14.67 -4.85 -42.62
N PRO A 74 -14.50 -6.09 -43.08
CA PRO A 74 -13.49 -6.34 -44.09
C PRO A 74 -13.90 -5.55 -45.35
N GLU A 75 -12.93 -4.87 -45.96
CA GLU A 75 -13.09 -4.18 -47.24
C GLU A 75 -13.58 -5.13 -48.35
#